data_AF-A0A524JBD6-F1
#
_entry.id   AF-A0A524JBD6-F1
#
_cell.length_a   1.000
_cell.length_b   1.000
_cell.length_c   1.000
_cell.angle_alpha   90.00
_cell.angle_beta   90.00
_cell.angle_gamma   90.00
#
_symmetry.space_group_name_H-M   'P 1'
#
loop_
_entity.id
_entity.type
_entity.pdbx_description
1 polymer ?
#
loop_
_entity_poly.entity_id
_entity_poly.type
_entity_poly.pdbx_seq_one_letter_code
_entity_poly.pdbx_strand_id
1 'polypeptide(L)' 'MKAIVYTKYGPPDVLRLVDVEKPIPKDDEVQIKIHTVSVNGSDWEGLRGKPLYARFGGLRKPLHQILGSDIAGRVEM' A
#
# COMPACT_ATOMS: atom_id res chain seq x y z
N MET A 1 4.60 0.95 -12.84
CA MET A 1 3.38 0.13 -12.60
C MET A 1 2.25 1.01 -12.11
N LYS A 2 0.98 0.58 -12.20
CA LYS A 2 -0.14 1.33 -11.60
C LYS A 2 -0.34 0.92 -10.15
N ALA A 3 -0.62 1.89 -9.28
CA ALA A 3 -0.89 1.65 -7.86
C ALA A 3 -1.99 2.57 -7.33
N ILE A 4 -2.71 2.08 -6.32
CA ILE A 4 -3.62 2.91 -5.52
C ILE A 4 -2.79 3.58 -4.42
N VAL A 5 -2.75 4.92 -4.43
CA VAL A 5 -1.96 5.72 -3.51
C VAL A 5 -2.81 6.65 -2.67
N TYR A 6 -2.29 7.00 -1.48
CA TYR A 6 -2.84 8.03 -0.62
C TYR A 6 -1.72 8.80 0.08
N THR A 7 -1.87 10.12 0.17
CA THR A 7 -0.84 11.02 0.77
C THR A 7 -1.29 11.67 2.07
N LYS A 8 -2.57 11.47 2.43
CA LYS A 8 -3.18 11.94 3.67
C LYS A 8 -4.18 10.89 4.15
N TYR A 9 -4.33 10.80 5.47
CA TYR A 9 -5.38 9.97 6.06
C TYR A 9 -6.77 10.49 5.71
N GLY A 10 -7.74 9.60 5.50
CA GLY A 10 -9.09 10.00 5.13
C GLY A 10 -10.01 8.86 4.72
N PRO A 11 -11.25 9.17 4.28
CA PRO A 11 -12.13 8.19 3.65
C PRO A 11 -11.58 7.76 2.27
N PRO A 12 -12.15 6.74 1.61
CA PRO A 12 -11.70 6.24 0.31
C PRO A 12 -11.49 7.30 -0.80
N ASP A 13 -12.17 8.45 -0.72
CA ASP A 13 -12.02 9.55 -1.69
C ASP A 13 -10.61 10.15 -1.76
N VAL A 14 -9.74 9.86 -0.78
CA VAL A 14 -8.33 10.29 -0.83
C VAL A 14 -7.47 9.37 -1.70
N LEU A 15 -7.97 8.17 -2.05
CA LEU A 15 -7.28 7.20 -2.89
C LEU A 15 -7.22 7.68 -4.33
N ARG A 16 -6.08 7.47 -4.98
CA ARG A 16 -5.90 7.78 -6.40
C ARG A 16 -5.17 6.64 -7.10
N LEU A 17 -5.63 6.31 -8.30
CA LEU A 17 -4.87 5.44 -9.20
C LEU A 17 -3.81 6.29 -9.90
N VAL A 18 -2.54 5.96 -9.72
CA VAL A 18 -1.41 6.66 -10.34
C VAL A 18 -0.42 5.67 -10.93
N ASP A 19 0.37 6.14 -11.91
CA ASP A 19 1.55 5.43 -12.37
C ASP A 19 2.72 5.74 -11.43
N VAL A 20 3.37 4.69 -10.92
CA VAL A 20 4.56 4.75 -10.07
C VAL A 20 5.70 3.95 -10.71
N GLU A 21 6.92 4.19 -10.27
CA GLU A 21 8.06 3.35 -10.69
C GLU A 21 7.85 1.90 -10.26
N LYS A 22 8.29 0.97 -11.11
CA LYS A 22 8.29 -0.46 -10.75
C LYS A 22 9.41 -0.67 -9.71
N PRO A 23 9.14 -1.29 -8.55
CA PRO A 23 10.20 -1.52 -7.56
C PRO A 23 11.29 -2.42 -8.15
N ILE A 24 12.53 -2.22 -7.73
CA ILE A 24 13.65 -3.09 -8.10
C ILE A 24 13.97 -3.92 -6.86
N PRO A 25 13.79 -5.25 -6.90
CA PRO A 25 14.09 -6.10 -5.75
C PRO A 25 15.58 -6.08 -5.42
N LYS A 26 15.93 -6.15 -4.14
CA LYS A 26 17.30 -6.45 -3.68
C LYS A 26 17.64 -7.93 -3.85
N ASP A 27 18.89 -8.28 -3.57
CA ASP A 27 19.42 -9.65 -3.69
C ASP A 27 18.63 -10.71 -2.89
N ASP A 28 17.96 -10.30 -1.80
CA ASP A 28 17.17 -11.15 -0.91
C ASP A 28 15.64 -10.96 -1.05
N GLU A 29 15.20 -10.22 -2.06
CA GLU A 29 13.79 -9.92 -2.31
C GLU A 29 13.32 -10.52 -3.65
N VAL A 30 12.02 -10.73 -3.80
CA VAL A 30 11.42 -11.15 -5.08
C VAL A 30 10.43 -10.12 -5.58
N GLN A 31 10.37 -9.96 -6.90
CA GLN A 31 9.35 -9.17 -7.54
C GLN A 31 8.16 -10.04 -7.91
N ILE A 32 6.95 -9.59 -7.53
CA ILE A 32 5.71 -10.32 -7.81
C ILE A 32 4.84 -9.47 -8.73
N LYS A 33 4.42 -10.07 -9.86
CA LYS A 33 3.31 -9.56 -10.67
C LYS A 33 2.01 -9.86 -9.96
N ILE A 34 1.45 -8.85 -9.32
CA ILE A 34 0.19 -8.96 -8.59
C ILE A 34 -0.96 -9.18 -9.58
N HIS A 35 -1.73 -10.24 -9.36
CA HIS A 35 -2.96 -10.54 -10.09
C HIS A 35 -4.20 -10.17 -9.28
N THR A 36 -4.18 -10.44 -7.98
CA THR A 36 -5.29 -10.15 -7.07
C THR A 36 -4.77 -9.70 -5.71
N VAL A 37 -5.58 -8.90 -5.02
CA VAL A 37 -5.36 -8.46 -3.64
C VAL A 37 -6.67 -8.62 -2.86
N SER A 38 -6.58 -8.73 -1.54
CA SER A 38 -7.74 -8.62 -0.64
C SER A 38 -7.79 -7.23 0.00
N VAL A 39 -8.96 -6.86 0.51
CA VAL A 39 -9.12 -5.68 1.37
C VAL A 39 -9.28 -6.16 2.80
N ASN A 40 -8.42 -5.68 3.70
CA ASN A 40 -8.36 -6.11 5.08
C ASN A 40 -8.64 -4.97 6.06
N GLY A 41 -8.87 -5.31 7.33
CA GLY A 41 -9.05 -4.33 8.40
C GLY A 41 -7.85 -3.39 8.56
N SER A 42 -6.64 -3.91 8.45
CA SER A 42 -5.39 -3.14 8.47
C SER A 42 -5.32 -2.07 7.38
N ASP A 43 -5.82 -2.38 6.16
CA ASP A 43 -5.85 -1.41 5.07
C ASP A 43 -6.79 -0.25 5.40
N TRP A 44 -7.95 -0.54 6.00
CA TRP A 44 -8.89 0.48 6.47
C TRP A 44 -8.32 1.35 7.59
N GLU A 45 -7.66 0.72 8.56
CA GLU A 45 -7.03 1.42 9.69
C GLU A 45 -5.89 2.32 9.20
N GLY A 46 -5.05 1.82 8.29
CA GLY A 46 -3.96 2.56 7.65
C GLY A 46 -4.47 3.72 6.78
N LEU A 47 -5.55 3.52 6.02
CA LEU A 47 -6.20 4.56 5.21
C LEU A 47 -6.75 5.68 6.08
N ARG A 48 -7.46 5.33 7.17
CA ARG A 48 -8.07 6.28 8.11
C ARG A 48 -7.07 6.90 9.07
N GLY A 49 -5.93 6.25 9.30
CA GLY A 49 -4.98 6.58 10.38
C GLY A 49 -5.59 6.38 11.77
N LYS A 50 -6.47 5.37 11.92
CA LYS A 50 -7.21 5.07 13.14
C LYS A 50 -7.32 3.56 13.34
N PRO A 51 -7.10 3.02 14.55
CA PRO A 51 -6.74 3.71 15.81
C PRO A 51 -5.35 4.37 15.77
N LEU A 52 -4.95 5.09 16.81
CA LEU A 52 -3.74 5.93 16.79
C LEU A 52 -2.46 5.13 16.44
N TYR A 53 -2.42 3.83 16.75
CA TYR A 53 -1.30 2.96 16.36
C TYR A 53 -1.12 2.86 14.84
N ALA A 54 -2.17 3.02 14.03
CA ALA A 54 -2.07 3.00 12.56
C ALA A 54 -1.21 4.15 12.01
N ARG A 55 -0.82 5.11 12.87
CA ARG A 55 0.04 6.24 12.55
C ARG A 55 1.49 6.05 13.01
N PHE A 56 1.87 4.86 13.48
CA PHE A 56 3.28 4.55 13.78
C PHE A 56 4.14 4.80 12.53
N GLY A 57 5.20 5.58 12.69
CA GLY A 57 6.06 6.03 11.58
C GLY A 57 5.51 7.19 10.75
N GLY A 58 4.24 7.58 10.92
CA GLY A 58 3.56 8.57 10.08
C GLY A 58 2.54 9.42 10.84
N LEU A 59 2.95 10.17 11.86
CA LEU A 59 2.01 10.85 12.77
C LEU A 59 1.05 11.82 12.03
N ARG A 60 1.52 12.61 11.06
CA ARG A 60 0.67 13.57 10.34
C ARG A 60 0.16 13.04 9.00
N LYS A 61 0.97 12.25 8.31
CA LYS A 61 0.70 11.65 7.01
C LYS A 61 1.21 10.21 6.99
N PRO A 62 0.64 9.32 6.15
CA PRO A 62 1.10 7.95 6.02
C PRO A 62 2.60 7.88 5.76
N LEU A 63 3.29 6.97 6.45
CA LEU A 63 4.69 6.66 6.15
C LEU A 63 4.80 5.96 4.79
N HIS A 64 3.97 4.92 4.61
CA HIS A 64 3.82 4.19 3.37
C HIS A 64 2.54 4.65 2.66
N GLN A 65 2.67 5.00 1.38
CA GLN A 65 1.58 5.61 0.61
C GLN A 65 0.81 4.61 -0.26
N ILE A 66 1.19 3.34 -0.24
CA ILE A 66 0.51 2.23 -0.93
C ILE A 66 0.08 1.25 0.17
N LEU A 67 -1.20 0.91 0.19
CA LEU A 67 -1.79 -0.06 1.12
C LEU A 67 -1.73 -1.46 0.51
N GLY A 68 -1.83 -2.47 1.36
CA GLY A 68 -1.82 -3.87 0.97
C GLY A 68 -1.35 -4.75 2.12
N SER A 69 -2.13 -5.78 2.44
CA SER A 69 -1.81 -6.75 3.49
C SER A 69 -1.63 -8.16 2.95
N ASP A 70 -2.40 -8.55 1.92
CA ASP A 70 -2.22 -9.81 1.19
C ASP A 70 -2.25 -9.62 -0.32
N ILE A 71 -1.59 -10.54 -1.03
CA ILE A 71 -1.53 -10.59 -2.49
C ILE A 71 -1.57 -12.05 -3.00
N ALA A 72 -2.02 -12.23 -4.24
CA ALA A 72 -1.69 -13.42 -5.02
C ALA A 72 -1.18 -12.98 -6.40
N GLY A 73 -0.12 -13.64 -6.87
CA GLY A 73 0.60 -13.21 -8.05
C GLY A 73 1.61 -14.24 -8.52
N ARG A 74 2.35 -13.89 -9.56
CA ARG A 74 3.45 -14.69 -10.10
C ARG A 74 4.78 -14.01 -9.82
N VAL A 75 5.78 -14.76 -9.40
CA VAL A 75 7.16 -14.25 -9.33
C VAL A 75 7.64 -13.92 -10.73
N GLU A 76 8.08 -12.68 -10.93
CA GLU A 76 8.77 -12.25 -12.14
C GLU A 76 10.27 -12.53 -11.96
N MET A 77 10.87 -13.12 -13.00
CA MET A 77 12.32 -13.39 -13.08
C MET A 77 13.02 -12.24 -13.78
#